data_AF-A0AAV5RGP8-F1
#
_entry.id   AF-A0AAV5RGP8-F1
#
_cell.length_a   1.000
_cell.length_b   1.000
_cell.length_c   1.000
_cell.angle_alpha   90.00
_cell.angle_beta   90.00
_cell.angle_gamma   90.00
#
_symmetry.space_group_name_H-M   'P 1'
#
loop_
_entity.id
_entity.type
_entity.pdbx_description
1 polymer ?
#
loop_
_entity_poly.entity_id
_entity_poly.type
_entity_poly.pdbx_seq_one_letter_code
_entity_poly.pdbx_strand_id
1 'polypeptide(L)'
;MTLYYGLVFMVLLIEMVFFLLLVTPIPTAIHVKLFRDLRSPMATKIVRSMKYLFLFIFVLFIDSANRVYRVPDYDPSTMTDRNDILIKKFYNQRNLYLCGFTLFLSFILNRTFKLVKQSSDLKVQLYAADEKESMSLKAEDYKERLERKKTQYKALEEQSAALRKEYYRVCDELSELKGTKRSEERRKDE
;
A
#
# COMPACT_ATOMS: atom_id res chain seq x y z
N MET A 1 -36.96 -22.06 -16.61
CA MET A 1 -36.91 -20.70 -16.02
C MET A 1 -35.89 -20.58 -14.88
N THR A 2 -35.58 -21.64 -14.11
CA THR A 2 -34.78 -21.56 -12.88
C THR A 2 -33.25 -21.48 -13.06
N LEU A 3 -32.68 -22.06 -14.12
CA LEU A 3 -31.20 -22.12 -14.27
C LEU A 3 -30.54 -20.75 -14.45
N TYR A 4 -31.06 -19.91 -15.34
CA TYR A 4 -30.50 -18.58 -15.60
C TYR A 4 -30.58 -17.66 -14.38
N TYR A 5 -31.74 -17.60 -13.71
CA TYR A 5 -31.87 -16.80 -12.48
C TYR A 5 -31.07 -17.40 -11.32
N GLY A 6 -30.84 -18.71 -11.30
CA GLY A 6 -29.92 -19.37 -10.38
C GLY A 6 -28.45 -18.97 -10.61
N LEU A 7 -28.03 -18.81 -11.87
CA LEU A 7 -26.70 -18.28 -12.19
C LEU A 7 -26.56 -16.81 -11.74
N VAL A 8 -27.57 -15.98 -11.99
CA VAL A 8 -27.59 -14.58 -11.50
C VAL A 8 -27.52 -14.53 -9.98
N PHE A 9 -28.26 -15.42 -9.29
CA PHE A 9 -28.20 -15.53 -7.83
C PHE A 9 -26.81 -15.95 -7.33
N MET A 10 -26.12 -16.88 -8.01
CA MET A 10 -24.75 -17.24 -7.64
C MET A 10 -23.78 -16.09 -7.84
N VAL A 11 -23.92 -15.33 -8.93
CA VAL A 11 -23.14 -14.11 -9.15
C VAL A 11 -23.41 -13.10 -8.03
N LEU A 12 -24.66 -12.93 -7.61
CA LEU A 12 -25.04 -12.06 -6.48
C LEU A 12 -24.34 -12.47 -5.18
N LEU A 13 -24.35 -13.77 -4.85
CA LEU A 13 -23.70 -14.28 -3.65
C LEU A 13 -22.20 -14.05 -3.68
N ILE A 14 -21.55 -14.29 -4.83
CA ILE A 14 -20.13 -14.02 -5.01
C ILE A 14 -19.86 -12.51 -4.83
N GLU A 15 -20.63 -11.65 -5.48
CA GLU A 15 -20.49 -10.20 -5.34
C GLU A 15 -20.70 -9.73 -3.90
N MET A 16 -21.67 -10.30 -3.16
CA MET A 16 -21.90 -9.99 -1.75
C MET A 16 -20.69 -10.35 -0.87
N VAL A 17 -20.11 -11.53 -1.08
CA VAL A 17 -18.91 -11.97 -0.36
C VAL A 17 -17.71 -11.09 -0.71
N PHE A 18 -17.50 -10.78 -1.99
CA PHE A 18 -16.44 -9.86 -2.42
C PHE A 18 -16.63 -8.46 -1.84
N PHE A 19 -17.87 -7.97 -1.80
CA PHE A 19 -18.20 -6.67 -1.22
C PHE A 19 -17.92 -6.63 0.28
N LEU A 20 -18.38 -7.64 1.03
CA LEU A 20 -18.10 -7.77 2.47
C LEU A 20 -16.59 -7.86 2.73
N LEU A 21 -15.86 -8.64 1.94
CA LEU A 21 -14.41 -8.75 2.04
C LEU A 21 -13.73 -7.41 1.78
N LEU A 22 -14.19 -6.64 0.78
CA LEU A 22 -13.59 -5.38 0.37
C LEU A 22 -13.99 -4.19 1.28
N VAL A 23 -15.16 -4.23 1.89
CA VAL A 23 -15.64 -3.25 2.88
C VAL A 23 -15.03 -3.50 4.25
N THR A 24 -14.80 -4.76 4.62
CA THR A 24 -14.06 -5.07 5.84
C THR A 24 -12.71 -4.37 5.75
N PRO A 25 -12.30 -3.60 6.77
CA PRO A 25 -10.99 -2.97 6.76
C PRO A 25 -9.93 -4.07 6.77
N ILE A 26 -9.48 -4.48 5.58
CA ILE A 26 -8.45 -5.50 5.45
C ILE A 26 -7.18 -4.92 6.10
N PRO A 27 -6.48 -5.69 6.94
CA PRO A 27 -5.25 -5.23 7.58
C PRO A 27 -4.20 -4.88 6.52
N THR A 28 -3.55 -3.73 6.70
CA THR A 28 -2.59 -3.12 5.76
C THR A 28 -1.44 -4.05 5.38
N ALA A 29 -1.07 -5.00 6.23
CA ALA A 29 -0.06 -6.02 5.95
C ALA A 29 -0.44 -6.97 4.80
N ILE A 30 -1.72 -7.32 4.66
CA ILE A 30 -2.23 -8.15 3.56
C ILE A 30 -2.39 -7.28 2.31
N HIS A 31 -2.81 -6.03 2.47
CA HIS A 31 -2.85 -5.06 1.38
C HIS A 31 -1.49 -4.85 0.72
N VAL A 32 -0.39 -4.67 1.46
CA VAL A 32 0.92 -4.45 0.82
C VAL A 32 1.39 -5.70 0.07
N LYS A 33 1.10 -6.91 0.56
CA LYS A 33 1.39 -8.16 -0.17
C LYS A 33 0.50 -8.35 -1.40
N LEU A 34 -0.80 -8.07 -1.32
CA LEU A 34 -1.72 -8.11 -2.47
C LEU A 34 -1.44 -7.01 -3.48
N PHE A 35 -1.13 -5.78 -3.04
CA PHE A 35 -0.93 -4.58 -3.87
C PHE A 35 0.46 -4.49 -4.51
N ARG A 36 1.49 -5.07 -3.89
CA ARG A 36 2.76 -5.35 -4.58
C ARG A 36 2.54 -6.26 -5.80
N ASP A 37 1.58 -7.16 -5.70
CA ASP A 37 1.13 -8.02 -6.81
C ASP A 37 0.00 -7.40 -7.65
N LEU A 38 -0.61 -6.29 -7.23
CA LEU A 38 -1.68 -5.59 -7.95
C LEU A 38 -1.14 -4.50 -8.91
N ARG A 39 0.18 -4.24 -8.88
CA ARG A 39 0.92 -3.63 -9.99
C ARG A 39 1.12 -4.60 -11.16
N SER A 40 0.88 -5.89 -10.94
CA SER A 40 0.94 -6.90 -12.00
C SER A 40 -0.21 -6.70 -13.00
N PRO A 41 -0.08 -7.19 -14.24
CA PRO A 41 -1.15 -7.20 -15.24
C PRO A 41 -2.45 -7.88 -14.76
N MET A 42 -2.42 -8.64 -13.66
CA MET A 42 -3.58 -9.38 -13.16
C MET A 42 -4.67 -8.46 -12.59
N ALA A 43 -4.29 -7.40 -11.90
CA ALA A 43 -5.24 -6.41 -11.37
C ALA A 43 -6.03 -5.70 -12.47
N THR A 44 -5.32 -5.30 -13.52
CA THR A 44 -5.92 -4.64 -14.69
C THR A 44 -6.86 -5.59 -15.42
N LYS A 45 -6.52 -6.89 -15.48
CA LYS A 45 -7.40 -7.94 -16.01
C LYS A 45 -8.66 -8.11 -15.14
N ILE A 46 -8.54 -8.11 -13.82
CA ILE A 46 -9.68 -8.23 -12.89
C ILE A 46 -10.64 -7.04 -13.03
N VAL A 47 -10.13 -5.80 -13.04
CA VAL A 47 -10.96 -4.60 -13.24
C VAL A 47 -11.65 -4.61 -14.61
N ARG A 48 -10.94 -5.09 -15.63
CA ARG A 48 -11.50 -5.24 -16.98
C ARG A 48 -12.58 -6.33 -17.02
N SER A 49 -12.36 -7.46 -16.34
CA SER A 49 -13.33 -8.53 -16.21
C SER A 49 -14.59 -8.06 -15.46
N MET A 50 -14.43 -7.30 -14.37
CA MET A 50 -15.54 -6.67 -13.64
C MET A 50 -16.39 -5.74 -14.53
N LYS A 51 -15.78 -5.01 -15.48
CA LYS A 51 -16.54 -4.19 -16.45
C LYS A 51 -17.36 -5.05 -17.42
N TYR A 52 -16.80 -6.16 -17.90
CA TYR A 52 -17.55 -7.08 -18.77
C TYR A 52 -18.65 -7.81 -18.00
N LEU A 53 -18.41 -8.18 -16.73
CA LEU A 53 -19.43 -8.75 -15.84
C LEU A 53 -20.58 -7.76 -15.62
N PHE A 54 -20.27 -6.48 -15.35
CA PHE A 54 -21.28 -5.43 -15.21
C PHE A 54 -22.11 -5.27 -16.48
N LEU A 55 -21.47 -5.20 -17.65
CA LEU A 55 -22.17 -5.10 -18.94
C LEU A 55 -23.06 -6.33 -19.20
N PHE A 56 -22.57 -7.52 -18.87
CA PHE A 56 -23.34 -8.75 -18.95
C PHE A 56 -24.60 -8.63 -18.08
N ILE A 57 -24.47 -8.38 -16.77
CA ILE A 57 -25.59 -8.23 -15.83
C ILE A 57 -26.56 -7.12 -16.29
N PHE A 58 -26.04 -6.03 -16.86
CA PHE A 58 -26.84 -4.95 -17.42
C PHE A 58 -27.75 -5.40 -18.57
N VAL A 59 -27.24 -6.21 -19.50
CA VAL A 59 -28.05 -6.81 -20.57
C VAL A 59 -29.10 -7.77 -19.99
N LEU A 60 -28.72 -8.60 -19.01
CA LEU A 60 -29.65 -9.50 -18.32
C LEU A 60 -30.78 -8.74 -17.61
N PHE A 61 -30.46 -7.56 -17.06
CA PHE A 61 -31.43 -6.68 -16.43
C PHE A 61 -32.41 -6.09 -17.44
N ILE A 62 -31.93 -5.59 -18.59
CA ILE A 62 -32.79 -5.09 -19.67
C ILE A 62 -33.70 -6.19 -20.20
N ASP A 63 -33.16 -7.40 -20.42
CA ASP A 63 -33.96 -8.56 -20.82
C ASP A 63 -35.08 -8.85 -19.78
N SER A 64 -34.72 -8.87 -18.51
CA SER A 64 -35.67 -9.10 -17.41
C SER A 64 -36.72 -7.98 -17.33
N ALA A 65 -36.35 -6.73 -17.58
CA ALA A 65 -37.26 -5.58 -17.60
C ALA A 65 -38.23 -5.67 -18.76
N ASN A 66 -37.71 -5.88 -19.98
CA ASN A 66 -38.52 -6.07 -21.19
C ASN A 66 -39.52 -7.21 -21.01
N ARG A 67 -39.11 -8.29 -20.35
CA ARG A 67 -39.98 -9.43 -20.04
C ARG A 67 -41.10 -9.08 -19.06
N VAL A 68 -40.87 -8.21 -18.07
CA VAL A 68 -41.92 -7.72 -17.17
C VAL A 68 -42.90 -6.81 -17.91
N TYR A 69 -42.38 -5.85 -18.70
CA TYR A 69 -43.21 -4.90 -19.46
C TYR A 69 -44.02 -5.56 -20.58
N ARG A 70 -43.53 -6.67 -21.14
CA ARG A 70 -44.25 -7.42 -22.18
C ARG A 70 -45.45 -8.20 -21.63
N VAL A 71 -45.57 -8.39 -20.32
CA VAL A 71 -46.77 -9.05 -19.77
C VAL A 71 -47.92 -8.03 -19.80
N PRO A 72 -48.96 -8.25 -20.63
CA PRO A 72 -50.05 -7.29 -20.77
C PRO A 72 -50.72 -7.02 -19.43
N ASP A 73 -51.21 -5.78 -19.27
CA ASP A 73 -52.05 -5.45 -18.14
C ASP A 73 -53.35 -6.23 -18.18
N TYR A 74 -53.75 -6.64 -16.99
CA TYR A 74 -54.87 -7.52 -16.79
C TYR A 74 -56.15 -6.81 -17.22
N ASP A 75 -56.88 -7.39 -18.18
CA ASP A 75 -58.22 -6.92 -18.56
C ASP A 75 -59.26 -7.61 -17.66
N PRO A 76 -60.06 -6.86 -16.88
CA PRO A 76 -61.03 -7.43 -15.96
C PRO A 76 -62.15 -8.25 -16.61
N SER A 77 -62.32 -8.14 -17.93
CA SER A 77 -63.38 -8.80 -18.71
C SER A 77 -63.13 -10.29 -18.99
N THR A 78 -61.89 -10.79 -18.86
CA THR A 78 -61.53 -12.20 -19.14
C THR A 78 -61.28 -12.97 -17.84
N MET A 79 -62.29 -13.72 -17.38
CA MET A 79 -62.31 -14.38 -16.06
C MET A 79 -61.37 -15.60 -15.93
N THR A 80 -60.96 -16.21 -17.04
CA THR A 80 -60.38 -17.56 -17.05
C THR A 80 -58.85 -17.60 -16.80
N ASP A 81 -58.11 -16.50 -17.03
CA ASP A 81 -56.63 -16.48 -16.98
C ASP A 81 -56.03 -15.65 -15.82
N ARG A 82 -56.88 -15.23 -14.87
CA ARG A 82 -56.51 -14.32 -13.75
C ARG A 82 -55.29 -14.80 -12.96
N ASN A 83 -55.35 -16.02 -12.43
CA ASN A 83 -54.31 -16.54 -11.56
C ASN A 83 -52.99 -16.73 -12.32
N ASP A 84 -53.04 -17.26 -13.54
CA ASP A 84 -51.83 -17.56 -14.31
C ASP A 84 -51.09 -16.30 -14.75
N ILE A 85 -51.81 -15.24 -15.11
CA ILE A 85 -51.21 -13.94 -15.47
C ILE A 85 -50.59 -13.29 -14.24
N LEU A 86 -51.29 -13.28 -13.10
CA LEU A 86 -50.78 -12.72 -11.84
C LEU A 86 -49.53 -13.47 -11.36
N ILE A 87 -49.55 -14.79 -11.42
CA ILE A 87 -48.41 -15.65 -11.06
C ILE A 87 -47.21 -15.36 -11.96
N LYS A 88 -47.42 -15.24 -13.29
CA LYS A 88 -46.34 -14.89 -14.24
C LYS A 88 -45.78 -13.49 -13.98
N LYS A 89 -46.63 -12.50 -13.67
CA LYS A 89 -46.18 -11.15 -13.29
C LYS A 89 -45.34 -11.17 -12.02
N PHE A 90 -45.79 -11.87 -10.98
CA PHE A 90 -45.05 -12.00 -9.72
C PHE A 90 -43.68 -12.64 -9.93
N TYR A 91 -43.59 -13.70 -10.73
CA TYR A 91 -42.31 -14.34 -11.05
C TYR A 91 -41.37 -13.41 -11.81
N ASN A 92 -41.86 -12.71 -12.83
CA ASN A 92 -41.01 -11.81 -13.61
C ASN A 92 -40.56 -10.59 -12.76
N GLN A 93 -41.42 -10.06 -11.89
CA GLN A 93 -41.07 -8.97 -10.97
C GLN A 93 -39.97 -9.37 -9.99
N ARG A 94 -40.09 -10.53 -9.32
CA ARG A 94 -39.05 -11.02 -8.41
C ARG A 94 -37.70 -11.18 -9.11
N ASN A 95 -37.72 -11.73 -10.32
CA ASN A 95 -36.51 -11.94 -11.10
C ASN A 95 -35.89 -10.61 -11.59
N LEU A 96 -36.72 -9.60 -11.89
CA LEU A 96 -36.26 -8.25 -12.19
C LEU A 96 -35.58 -7.60 -10.98
N TYR A 97 -36.17 -7.73 -9.78
CA TYR A 97 -35.54 -7.21 -8.55
C TYR A 97 -34.23 -7.90 -8.24
N LEU A 98 -34.14 -9.21 -8.45
CA LEU A 98 -32.90 -9.96 -8.29
C LEU A 98 -31.79 -9.44 -9.22
N CYS A 99 -32.08 -9.31 -10.51
CA CYS A 99 -31.15 -8.74 -11.50
C CYS A 99 -30.80 -7.27 -11.19
N GLY A 100 -31.77 -6.49 -10.69
CA GLY A 100 -31.57 -5.09 -10.32
C GLY A 100 -30.62 -4.94 -9.13
N PHE A 101 -30.79 -5.79 -8.11
CA PHE A 101 -29.90 -5.77 -6.94
C PHE A 101 -28.48 -6.22 -7.30
N THR A 102 -28.31 -7.25 -8.14
CA THR A 102 -26.97 -7.61 -8.66
C THR A 102 -26.30 -6.45 -9.37
N LEU A 103 -27.04 -5.75 -10.23
CA LEU A 103 -26.49 -4.62 -10.99
C LEU A 103 -26.06 -3.48 -10.06
N PHE A 104 -26.91 -3.14 -9.09
CA PHE A 104 -26.61 -2.14 -8.08
C PHE A 104 -25.37 -2.49 -7.26
N LEU A 105 -25.27 -3.74 -6.81
CA LEU A 105 -24.13 -4.22 -6.05
C LEU A 105 -22.84 -4.20 -6.87
N SER A 106 -22.91 -4.64 -8.12
CA SER A 106 -21.79 -4.62 -9.06
C SER A 106 -21.30 -3.19 -9.33
N PHE A 107 -22.21 -2.23 -9.42
CA PHE A 107 -21.89 -0.80 -9.53
C PHE A 107 -21.15 -0.28 -8.28
N ILE A 108 -21.68 -0.57 -7.09
CA ILE A 108 -21.05 -0.19 -5.82
C ILE A 108 -19.67 -0.82 -5.71
N LEU A 109 -19.52 -2.12 -5.99
CA LEU A 109 -18.23 -2.82 -5.99
C LEU A 109 -17.18 -2.11 -6.85
N ASN A 110 -17.55 -1.71 -8.07
CA ASN A 110 -16.64 -0.98 -8.96
C ASN A 110 -16.19 0.36 -8.35
N ARG A 111 -17.12 1.10 -7.73
CA ARG A 111 -16.83 2.37 -7.06
C ARG A 111 -15.95 2.16 -5.83
N THR A 112 -16.30 1.22 -4.96
CA THR A 112 -15.56 0.92 -3.73
C THR A 112 -14.16 0.42 -4.05
N PHE A 113 -13.99 -0.44 -5.05
CA PHE A 113 -12.66 -0.89 -5.49
C PHE A 113 -11.75 0.28 -5.90
N LYS A 114 -12.26 1.24 -6.67
CA LYS A 114 -11.49 2.44 -7.05
C LYS A 114 -11.12 3.30 -5.84
N LEU A 115 -12.06 3.50 -4.91
CA LEU A 115 -11.83 4.27 -3.69
C LEU A 115 -10.77 3.61 -2.79
N VAL A 116 -10.85 2.29 -2.62
CA VAL A 116 -9.85 1.52 -1.85
C VAL A 116 -8.48 1.62 -2.51
N LYS A 117 -8.40 1.50 -3.84
CA LYS A 117 -7.13 1.68 -4.57
C LYS A 117 -6.55 3.08 -4.37
N GLN A 118 -7.36 4.13 -4.52
CA GLN A 118 -6.92 5.50 -4.30
C GLN A 118 -6.43 5.74 -2.87
N SER A 119 -7.14 5.21 -1.88
CA SER A 119 -6.73 5.29 -0.47
C SER A 119 -5.39 4.57 -0.22
N SER A 120 -5.18 3.41 -0.86
CA SER A 120 -3.91 2.68 -0.78
C SER A 120 -2.75 3.45 -1.44
N ASP A 121 -2.94 3.94 -2.67
CA ASP A 121 -1.91 4.69 -3.40
C ASP A 121 -1.53 5.98 -2.67
N LEU A 122 -2.50 6.62 -2.01
CA LEU A 122 -2.26 7.81 -1.19
C LEU A 122 -1.45 7.47 0.07
N LYS A 123 -1.79 6.37 0.78
CA LYS A 123 -1.02 5.92 1.95
C LYS A 123 0.43 5.61 1.60
N VAL A 124 0.68 4.93 0.49
CA VAL A 124 2.05 4.63 0.03
C VAL A 124 2.85 5.90 -0.27
N GLN A 125 2.22 6.89 -0.91
CA GLN A 125 2.87 8.18 -1.16
C GLN A 125 3.19 8.94 0.13
N LEU A 126 2.30 8.90 1.11
CA LEU A 126 2.55 9.50 2.42
C LEU A 126 3.72 8.82 3.15
N TYR A 127 3.76 7.48 3.20
CA TYR A 127 4.89 6.76 3.79
C TYR A 127 6.21 7.04 3.06
N ALA A 128 6.20 7.11 1.73
CA ALA A 128 7.40 7.44 0.95
C ALA A 128 7.86 8.90 1.14
N ALA A 129 6.93 9.84 1.37
CA ALA A 129 7.26 11.22 1.69
C ALA A 129 7.89 11.34 3.09
N ASP A 130 7.30 10.67 4.09
CA ASP A 130 7.80 10.62 5.46
C ASP A 130 9.18 9.93 5.54
N GLU A 131 9.39 8.87 4.75
CA GLU A 131 10.68 8.20 4.66
C GLU A 131 11.76 9.09 4.02
N LYS A 132 11.42 9.88 2.99
CA LYS A 132 12.34 10.86 2.38
C LYS A 132 12.67 12.01 3.34
N GLU A 133 11.68 12.53 4.05
CA GLU A 133 11.87 13.60 5.03
C GLU A 133 12.76 13.10 6.18
N SER A 134 12.47 11.92 6.73
CA SER A 134 13.29 11.31 7.78
C SER A 134 14.71 10.97 7.32
N MET A 135 14.90 10.59 6.05
CA MET A 135 16.23 10.33 5.47
C MET A 135 17.02 11.61 5.25
N SER A 136 16.36 12.71 4.83
CA SER A 136 16.98 14.03 4.70
C SER A 136 17.46 14.56 6.05
N LEU A 137 16.61 14.46 7.09
CA LEU A 137 16.95 14.86 8.46
C LEU A 137 18.11 14.03 9.02
N LYS A 138 18.11 12.71 8.81
CA LYS A 138 19.24 11.84 9.22
C LYS A 138 20.52 12.19 8.46
N ALA A 139 20.43 12.51 7.17
CA ALA A 139 21.59 12.87 6.36
C ALA A 139 22.23 14.19 6.82
N GLU A 140 21.45 15.16 7.29
CA GLU A 140 21.98 16.39 7.89
C GLU A 140 22.68 16.12 9.23
N ASP A 141 22.08 15.35 10.15
CA ASP A 141 22.71 14.99 11.43
C ASP A 141 24.04 14.22 11.23
N TYR A 142 24.07 13.28 10.27
CA TYR A 142 25.31 12.55 9.96
C TYR A 142 26.40 13.46 9.38
N LYS A 143 26.06 14.46 8.57
CA LYS A 143 27.03 15.44 8.06
C LYS A 143 27.60 16.30 9.18
N GLU A 144 26.78 16.79 10.09
CA GLU A 144 27.25 17.59 11.22
C GLU A 144 28.19 16.79 12.12
N ARG A 145 27.83 15.54 12.45
CA ARG A 145 28.68 14.65 13.25
C ARG A 145 29.99 14.31 12.56
N LEU A 146 30.00 14.18 11.23
CA LEU A 146 31.21 13.94 10.46
C LEU A 146 32.16 15.14 10.53
N GLU A 147 31.65 16.36 10.36
CA GLU A 147 32.47 17.57 10.45
C GLU A 147 33.04 17.77 11.85
N ARG A 148 32.25 17.57 12.91
CA ARG A 148 32.77 17.61 14.29
C ARG A 148 33.90 16.60 14.50
N LYS A 149 33.75 15.36 14.01
CA LYS A 149 34.79 14.34 14.12
C LYS A 149 36.05 14.70 13.33
N LYS A 150 35.93 15.28 12.14
CA LYS A 150 37.09 15.76 11.36
C LYS A 150 37.85 16.84 12.11
N THR A 151 37.15 17.81 12.70
CA THR A 151 37.79 18.87 13.50
C THR A 151 38.49 18.30 14.72
N GLN A 152 37.87 17.36 15.43
CA GLN A 152 38.49 16.66 16.56
C GLN A 152 39.73 15.85 16.12
N TYR A 153 39.67 15.20 14.96
CA TYR A 153 40.79 14.42 14.43
C TYR A 153 41.98 15.32 14.10
N LYS A 154 41.75 16.47 13.46
CA LYS A 154 42.79 17.47 13.19
C LYS A 154 43.41 18.02 14.47
N ALA A 155 42.58 18.38 15.46
CA ALA A 155 43.07 18.86 16.75
C ALA A 155 43.88 17.80 17.50
N LEU A 156 43.48 16.52 17.41
CA LEU A 156 44.21 15.40 18.01
C LEU A 156 45.54 15.14 17.27
N GLU A 157 45.56 15.26 15.95
CA GLU A 157 46.77 15.15 15.14
C GLU A 157 47.78 16.25 15.51
N GLU A 158 47.33 17.50 15.62
CA GLU A 158 48.15 18.63 16.08
C GLU A 158 48.69 18.39 17.51
N GLN A 159 47.84 17.93 18.44
CA GLN A 159 48.29 17.59 19.79
C GLN A 159 49.33 16.46 19.79
N SER A 160 49.14 15.42 18.97
CA SER A 160 50.10 14.31 18.87
C SER A 160 51.45 14.75 18.28
N ALA A 161 51.42 15.70 17.33
CA ALA A 161 52.63 16.27 16.74
C ALA A 161 53.37 17.17 17.73
N ALA A 162 52.64 18.00 18.48
CA ALA A 162 53.20 18.82 19.56
C ALA A 162 53.83 17.94 20.66
N LEU A 163 53.12 16.89 21.08
CA LEU A 163 53.63 15.95 22.09
C LEU A 163 54.88 15.21 21.61
N ARG A 164 54.92 14.77 20.34
CA ARG A 164 56.14 14.19 19.74
C ARG A 164 57.32 15.16 19.80
N LYS A 165 57.10 16.43 19.50
CA LYS A 165 58.16 17.45 19.54
C LYS A 165 58.72 17.65 20.95
N GLU A 166 57.85 17.73 21.95
CA GLU A 166 58.27 17.81 23.35
C GLU A 166 58.99 16.53 23.80
N TYR A 167 58.54 15.36 23.36
CA TYR A 167 59.22 14.09 23.65
C TYR A 167 60.66 14.08 23.14
N TYR A 168 60.89 14.48 21.88
CA TYR A 168 62.25 14.59 21.33
C TYR A 168 63.10 15.61 22.09
N ARG A 169 62.55 16.79 22.39
CA ARG A 169 63.25 17.81 23.17
C ARG A 169 63.70 17.30 24.54
N VAL A 170 62.83 16.60 25.27
CA VAL A 170 63.16 16.03 26.59
C VAL A 170 64.21 14.92 26.47
N CYS A 171 64.17 14.10 25.40
CA CYS A 171 65.20 13.11 25.13
C CYS A 171 66.58 13.76 24.89
N ASP A 172 66.61 14.86 24.12
CA ASP A 172 67.84 15.62 23.86
C ASP A 172 68.38 16.24 25.16
N GLU A 173 67.55 16.92 25.96
CA GLU A 173 67.94 17.50 27.26
C GLU A 173 68.49 16.42 28.23
N LEU A 174 67.87 15.23 28.28
CA LEU A 174 68.36 14.10 29.09
C LEU A 174 69.69 13.54 28.59
N SER A 175 69.90 13.53 27.27
CA SER A 175 71.15 13.07 26.65
C SER A 175 72.32 14.04 26.96
N GLU A 176 72.05 15.35 26.93
CA GLU A 176 73.00 16.39 27.29
C GLU A 176 73.34 16.36 28.79
N LEU A 177 72.35 16.20 29.68
CA LEU A 177 72.59 16.05 31.12
C LEU A 177 73.40 14.78 31.45
N LYS A 178 73.09 13.65 30.80
CA LYS A 178 73.87 12.40 30.96
C LYS A 178 75.30 12.56 30.45
N GLY A 179 75.49 13.22 29.29
CA GLY A 179 76.81 13.52 28.75
C GLY A 179 77.64 14.41 29.66
N THR A 180 77.00 15.45 30.22
CA THR A 180 77.63 16.39 31.15
C THR A 180 78.04 15.72 32.45
N LYS A 181 77.15 14.93 33.08
CA LYS A 181 77.48 14.14 34.29
C LYS A 181 78.63 13.15 34.07
N ARG A 182 78.68 12.48 32.91
CA ARG A 182 79.78 11.56 32.57
C ARG A 182 81.12 12.30 32.37
N SER A 183 81.08 13.56 31.95
CA SER A 183 82.26 14.42 31.83
C SER A 183 82.74 14.98 33.17
N GLU A 184 81.84 15.13 34.13
CA GLU A 184 82.14 15.56 35.51
C GLU A 184 82.66 14.40 36.35
N GLU A 185 82.14 13.18 36.16
CA GLU A 185 82.67 11.95 36.77
C GLU A 185 84.10 11.67 36.28
N ARG A 186 84.37 11.75 34.97
CA ARG A 186 85.75 11.57 34.44
C ARG A 186 86.76 12.61 34.91
N ARG A 187 86.32 13.81 35.29
CA ARG A 187 87.18 14.89 35.81
C ARG A 187 87.47 14.78 37.31
N LYS A 188 86.79 13.88 38.04
CA LYS A 188 87.06 13.59 39.45
C LYS A 188 87.99 12.39 39.65
N ASP A 189 88.23 11.60 38.60
CA ASP A 189 89.05 10.39 38.63
C ASP A 189 90.49 10.60 38.08
N GLU A 190 90.85 11.83 37.69
CA GLU A 190 92.23 12.28 37.35
C GLU A 190 92.80 13.19 38.45
#